data_AF-A0A8T7D2M0-F1
#
_entry.id   AF-A0A8T7D2M0-F1
#
_cell.length_a   1.000
_cell.length_b   1.000
_cell.length_c   1.000
_cell.angle_alpha   90.00
_cell.angle_beta   90.00
_cell.angle_gamma   90.00
#
_symmetry.space_group_name_H-M   'P 1'
#
loop_
_entity.id
_entity.type
_entity.pdbx_description
1 polymer ?
#
loop_
_entity_poly.entity_id
_entity_poly.type
_entity_poly.pdbx_seq_one_letter_code
_entity_poly.pdbx_strand_id
1 'polypeptide(L)'
;MKTIKRSSPLTSIMAVVIATMVSSVSVPAYSCGLEPSVKGGFTVSYTGSLDVAIAVADARNDGLLPQANLNPIPNMIRKQQILADLQQLRTRLDKGRDEIADNLNTPFSLVLVGPGLWSHFYMTSGGVLANYHTDGPLAGKVVVLTHPTALRAMLDGKLSIEQATRLGLITYSGTDTTAIQRTFETSLQIKT
;
A
#
# COMPACT_ATOMS: atom_id res chain seq x y z
N MET A 1 85.31 -17.23 40.72
CA MET A 1 84.84 -18.18 41.76
C MET A 1 83.82 -17.49 42.67
N LYS A 2 82.52 -17.57 42.36
CA LYS A 2 81.41 -17.74 43.33
C LYS A 2 80.08 -17.81 42.56
N THR A 3 79.33 -18.84 42.90
CA THR A 3 78.00 -19.25 42.46
C THR A 3 76.88 -18.44 43.12
N ILE A 4 75.63 -18.73 42.71
CA ILE A 4 74.31 -18.66 43.41
C ILE A 4 73.32 -17.82 42.54
N LYS A 5 72.28 -18.35 41.87
CA LYS A 5 71.17 -19.32 42.14
C LYS A 5 69.85 -18.61 42.53
N ARG A 6 68.84 -18.78 41.65
CA ARG A 6 67.36 -18.72 41.78
C ARG A 6 66.70 -17.55 42.54
N SER A 7 65.68 -16.98 41.91
CA SER A 7 64.26 -17.26 42.24
C SER A 7 63.32 -16.43 41.34
N SER A 8 62.26 -17.06 40.84
CA SER A 8 61.05 -16.38 40.36
C SER A 8 60.06 -16.27 41.53
N PRO A 9 59.17 -15.27 41.54
CA PRO A 9 57.77 -15.62 41.29
C PRO A 9 56.94 -14.57 40.52
N LEU A 10 55.85 -15.10 39.98
CA LEU A 10 54.65 -14.49 39.45
C LEU A 10 54.32 -13.07 39.95
N THR A 11 53.83 -12.20 39.06
CA THR A 11 52.45 -11.65 39.16
C THR A 11 52.08 -10.76 37.96
N SER A 12 50.88 -11.01 37.44
CA SER A 12 49.94 -10.08 36.81
C SER A 12 50.48 -8.97 35.90
N ILE A 13 50.28 -9.15 34.58
CA ILE A 13 50.01 -8.00 33.71
C ILE A 13 48.62 -8.17 33.12
N MET A 14 47.80 -7.18 33.44
CA MET A 14 46.42 -6.90 33.06
C MET A 14 45.99 -7.46 31.70
N ALA A 15 44.86 -8.16 31.71
CA ALA A 15 44.03 -8.35 30.53
C ALA A 15 43.52 -6.98 30.06
N VAL A 16 43.88 -6.60 28.84
CA VAL A 16 43.33 -5.44 28.13
C VAL A 16 41.93 -5.82 27.66
N VAL A 17 40.91 -5.31 28.35
CA VAL A 17 39.51 -5.38 27.89
C VAL A 17 39.31 -4.25 26.87
N ILE A 18 39.34 -4.60 25.58
CA ILE A 18 38.94 -3.69 24.51
C ILE A 18 37.42 -3.63 24.52
N ALA A 19 36.86 -2.57 25.10
CA ALA A 19 35.45 -2.25 25.01
C ALA A 19 35.13 -1.77 23.58
N THR A 20 34.68 -2.68 22.73
CA THR A 20 34.08 -2.32 21.44
C THR A 20 32.70 -1.74 21.70
N MET A 21 32.63 -0.41 21.80
CA MET A 21 31.36 0.31 21.69
C MET A 21 30.82 0.13 20.27
N VAL A 22 29.88 -0.81 20.12
CA VAL A 22 29.04 -0.92 18.94
C VAL A 22 28.04 0.22 19.01
N SER A 23 28.32 1.30 18.29
CA SER A 23 27.34 2.36 18.06
C SER A 23 26.20 1.80 17.22
N SER A 24 25.09 1.44 17.88
CA SER A 24 23.83 1.13 17.20
C SER A 24 23.32 2.42 16.56
N VAL A 25 23.53 2.56 15.26
CA VAL A 25 22.88 3.59 14.46
C VAL A 25 21.40 3.22 14.37
N SER A 26 20.57 3.87 15.17
CA SER A 26 19.12 3.78 15.08
C SER A 26 18.72 4.37 13.73
N VAL A 27 18.46 3.52 12.74
CA VAL A 27 17.83 3.98 11.51
C VAL A 27 16.41 4.42 11.90
N PRO A 28 15.99 5.67 11.65
CA PRO A 28 14.61 6.06 11.87
C PRO A 28 13.73 5.19 10.97
N ALA A 29 12.95 4.30 11.60
CA ALA A 29 11.86 3.61 10.93
C ALA A 29 10.77 4.65 10.68
N TYR A 30 10.80 5.28 9.51
CA TYR A 30 9.69 6.07 9.04
C TYR A 30 8.48 5.15 8.91
N SER A 31 7.54 5.28 9.83
CA SER A 31 6.18 4.77 9.64
C SER A 31 5.53 5.60 8.54
N CYS A 32 5.89 5.34 7.28
CA CYS A 32 5.28 5.97 6.13
C CYS A 32 3.79 5.60 6.11
N GLY A 33 2.95 6.62 6.26
CA GLY A 33 1.51 6.50 6.08
C GLY A 33 0.78 6.00 7.32
N LEU A 34 0.46 6.92 8.23
CA LEU A 34 -0.78 7.02 9.03
C LEU A 34 -0.60 7.95 10.24
N GLU A 35 0.37 8.86 10.22
CA GLU A 35 0.26 10.07 11.04
C GLU A 35 -0.92 10.92 10.53
N PRO A 36 -1.74 11.48 11.43
CA PRO A 36 -2.78 12.41 11.04
C PRO A 36 -2.10 13.66 10.52
N SER A 37 -1.96 13.75 9.20
CA SER A 37 -1.65 15.01 8.52
C SER A 37 -2.66 16.05 9.01
N VAL A 38 -2.13 17.14 9.55
CA VAL A 38 -2.86 18.28 10.11
C VAL A 38 -4.02 18.62 9.16
N LYS A 39 -5.26 18.37 9.60
CA LYS A 39 -6.50 18.61 8.85
C LYS A 39 -6.66 17.82 7.52
N GLY A 40 -6.37 16.52 7.50
CA GLY A 40 -6.78 15.62 6.41
C GLY A 40 -5.93 15.72 5.13
N GLY A 41 -4.67 16.14 5.28
CA GLY A 41 -3.74 16.34 4.17
C GLY A 41 -3.34 15.05 3.44
N PHE A 42 -3.25 15.14 2.11
CA PHE A 42 -2.77 14.08 1.22
C PHE A 42 -1.33 13.71 1.53
N THR A 43 -1.08 12.45 1.88
CA THR A 43 0.25 11.98 2.29
C THR A 43 1.10 11.43 1.14
N VAL A 44 0.55 11.24 -0.06
CA VAL A 44 1.34 10.94 -1.27
C VAL A 44 0.63 11.48 -2.51
N SER A 45 1.19 12.51 -3.15
CA SER A 45 0.58 13.14 -4.33
C SER A 45 1.18 12.56 -5.62
N TYR A 46 0.66 11.41 -6.04
CA TYR A 46 0.79 11.01 -7.44
C TYR A 46 -0.11 11.90 -8.31
N THR A 47 0.30 12.17 -9.54
CA THR A 47 -0.50 12.97 -10.49
C THR A 47 -1.89 12.37 -10.66
N GLY A 48 -2.93 13.18 -10.48
CA GLY A 48 -4.34 12.75 -10.52
C GLY A 48 -4.95 12.42 -9.15
N SER A 49 -4.16 12.32 -8.07
CA SER A 49 -4.71 12.07 -6.72
C SER A 49 -5.61 13.20 -6.23
N LEU A 50 -5.33 14.45 -6.62
CA LEU A 50 -6.18 15.59 -6.25
C LEU A 50 -7.56 15.51 -6.92
N ASP A 51 -7.59 15.18 -8.21
CA ASP A 51 -8.84 15.07 -8.98
C ASP A 51 -9.75 13.98 -8.40
N VAL A 52 -9.18 12.81 -8.07
CA VAL A 52 -9.91 11.74 -7.38
C VAL A 52 -10.47 12.20 -6.05
N ALA A 53 -9.73 13.04 -5.31
CA ALA A 53 -10.19 13.49 -4.02
C ALA A 53 -11.30 14.55 -4.09
N ILE A 54 -11.23 15.43 -5.10
CA ILE A 54 -12.32 16.36 -5.43
C ILE A 54 -13.57 15.55 -5.82
N ALA A 55 -13.43 14.57 -6.72
CA ALA A 55 -14.53 13.69 -7.11
C ALA A 55 -15.16 12.96 -5.92
N VAL A 56 -14.36 12.53 -4.95
CA VAL A 56 -14.86 11.91 -3.71
C VAL A 56 -15.61 12.90 -2.83
N ALA A 57 -15.16 14.15 -2.75
CA ALA A 57 -15.87 15.19 -2.02
C ALA A 57 -17.22 15.49 -2.68
N ASP A 58 -17.26 15.63 -4.01
CA ASP A 58 -18.48 15.85 -4.78
C ASP A 58 -19.46 14.68 -4.62
N ALA A 59 -18.98 13.44 -4.80
CA ALA A 59 -19.80 12.25 -4.62
C ALA A 59 -20.34 12.08 -3.19
N ARG A 60 -19.64 12.62 -2.17
CA ARG A 60 -20.20 12.71 -0.81
C ARG A 60 -21.29 13.76 -0.73
N ASN A 61 -21.04 14.96 -1.22
CA ASN A 61 -22.02 16.06 -1.21
C ASN A 61 -23.32 15.65 -1.92
N ASP A 62 -23.21 14.86 -2.99
CA ASP A 62 -24.33 14.34 -3.77
C ASP A 62 -25.00 13.09 -3.13
N GLY A 63 -24.48 12.60 -2.01
CA GLY A 63 -25.01 11.44 -1.29
C GLY A 63 -24.70 10.07 -1.92
N LEU A 64 -23.88 10.03 -2.97
CA LEU A 64 -23.44 8.78 -3.62
C LEU A 64 -22.47 7.98 -2.76
N LEU A 65 -21.57 8.66 -2.04
CA LEU A 65 -20.64 8.05 -1.09
C LEU A 65 -21.00 8.43 0.35
N PRO A 66 -20.71 7.56 1.34
CA PRO A 66 -20.90 7.92 2.75
C PRO A 66 -20.12 9.17 3.13
N GLN A 67 -20.77 10.04 3.90
CA GLN A 67 -20.14 11.22 4.49
C GLN A 67 -18.88 10.84 5.28
N ALA A 68 -17.92 11.76 5.32
CA ALA A 68 -16.76 11.57 6.17
C ALA A 68 -17.22 11.44 7.63
N ASN A 69 -16.86 10.33 8.28
CA ASN A 69 -17.14 10.15 9.71
C ASN A 69 -16.38 11.23 10.50
N LEU A 70 -17.13 12.16 11.10
CA LEU A 70 -16.58 13.18 12.00
C LEU A 70 -16.16 12.57 13.34
N ASN A 71 -16.68 11.39 13.67
CA ASN A 71 -16.27 10.61 14.83
C ASN A 71 -14.97 9.86 14.51
N PRO A 72 -13.90 10.00 15.32
CA PRO A 72 -12.66 9.29 15.11
C PRO A 72 -12.86 7.77 15.20
N ILE A 73 -12.72 7.07 14.07
CA ILE A 73 -12.56 5.62 14.07
C ILE A 73 -11.12 5.33 14.51
N PRO A 74 -10.89 4.42 15.47
CA PRO A 74 -9.55 3.99 15.84
C PRO A 74 -8.72 3.58 14.63
N ASN A 75 -7.46 4.05 14.55
CA ASN A 75 -6.59 3.81 13.40
C ASN A 75 -6.45 2.32 13.07
N MET A 76 -6.38 1.45 14.09
CA MET A 76 -6.29 0.00 13.89
C MET A 76 -7.50 -0.56 13.13
N ILE A 77 -8.72 -0.14 13.48
CA ILE A 77 -9.95 -0.58 12.81
C ILE A 77 -9.95 -0.10 11.36
N ARG A 78 -9.56 1.16 11.12
CA ARG A 78 -9.44 1.71 9.76
C ARG A 78 -8.44 0.93 8.91
N LYS A 79 -7.28 0.57 9.46
CA LYS A 79 -6.27 -0.25 8.76
C LYS A 79 -6.82 -1.64 8.41
N GLN A 80 -7.47 -2.31 9.36
CA GLN A 80 -8.07 -3.63 9.14
C GLN A 80 -9.13 -3.60 8.03
N GLN A 81 -9.98 -2.57 8.04
CA GLN A 81 -10.99 -2.34 7.01
C GLN A 81 -10.40 -2.15 5.62
N ILE A 82 -9.36 -1.32 5.49
CA ILE A 82 -8.65 -1.11 4.22
C ILE A 82 -8.01 -2.41 3.72
N LEU A 83 -7.35 -3.17 4.62
CA LEU A 83 -6.74 -4.44 4.24
C LEU A 83 -7.77 -5.48 3.81
N ALA A 84 -8.93 -5.54 4.46
CA ALA A 84 -10.03 -6.41 4.07
C ALA A 84 -10.55 -6.07 2.67
N ASP A 85 -10.76 -4.78 2.36
CA ASP A 85 -11.19 -4.34 1.03
C ASP A 85 -10.15 -4.70 -0.04
N LEU A 86 -8.85 -4.51 0.24
CA LEU A 86 -7.76 -4.86 -0.68
C LEU A 86 -7.66 -6.37 -0.92
N GLN A 87 -7.87 -7.18 0.11
CA GLN A 87 -7.94 -8.64 0.00
C GLN A 87 -9.15 -9.08 -0.83
N GLN A 88 -10.32 -8.47 -0.61
CA GLN A 88 -11.51 -8.73 -1.40
C GLN A 88 -11.30 -8.35 -2.87
N LEU A 89 -10.66 -7.21 -3.14
CA LEU A 89 -10.27 -6.83 -4.50
C LEU A 89 -9.37 -7.90 -5.13
N ARG A 90 -8.31 -8.34 -4.44
CA ARG A 90 -7.45 -9.43 -4.92
C ARG A 90 -8.26 -10.67 -5.26
N THR A 91 -9.18 -11.10 -4.40
CA THR A 91 -10.03 -12.28 -4.64
C THR A 91 -10.95 -12.10 -5.84
N ARG A 92 -11.54 -10.91 -6.04
CA ARG A 92 -12.35 -10.61 -7.22
C ARG A 92 -11.54 -10.69 -8.50
N LEU A 93 -10.35 -10.07 -8.50
CA LEU A 93 -9.41 -10.11 -9.63
C LEU A 93 -8.98 -11.55 -9.95
N ASP A 94 -8.73 -12.37 -8.92
CA ASP A 94 -8.35 -13.77 -9.08
C ASP A 94 -9.47 -14.59 -9.73
N LYS A 95 -10.74 -14.35 -9.36
CA LYS A 95 -11.89 -15.00 -9.98
C LYS A 95 -12.14 -14.56 -11.42
N GLY A 96 -12.04 -13.26 -11.69
CA GLY A 96 -12.26 -12.70 -13.04
C GLY A 96 -11.13 -13.00 -14.02
N ARG A 97 -9.98 -13.46 -13.53
CA ARG A 97 -8.77 -13.70 -14.30
C ARG A 97 -9.00 -14.58 -15.53
N ASP A 98 -9.74 -15.68 -15.38
CA ASP A 98 -9.90 -16.67 -16.45
C ASP A 98 -10.80 -16.16 -17.59
N GLU A 99 -11.65 -15.16 -17.32
CA GLU A 99 -12.47 -14.47 -18.33
C GLU A 99 -11.66 -13.44 -19.13
N ILE A 100 -10.45 -13.10 -18.69
CA ILE A 100 -9.62 -12.01 -19.23
C ILE A 100 -8.30 -12.58 -19.78
N ALA A 101 -8.39 -13.66 -20.56
CA ALA A 101 -7.24 -14.45 -21.04
C ALA A 101 -6.09 -13.63 -21.66
N ASP A 102 -6.38 -12.46 -22.26
CA ASP A 102 -5.38 -11.60 -22.90
C ASP A 102 -4.55 -10.74 -21.92
N ASN A 103 -5.01 -10.57 -20.67
CA ASN A 103 -4.37 -9.65 -19.68
C ASN A 103 -3.70 -10.37 -18.50
N LEU A 104 -3.54 -11.70 -18.58
CA LEU A 104 -3.09 -12.55 -17.47
C LEU A 104 -1.73 -12.16 -16.87
N ASN A 105 -0.94 -11.30 -17.52
CA ASN A 105 0.42 -10.95 -17.13
C ASN A 105 0.69 -9.46 -16.92
N THR A 106 -0.32 -8.57 -16.96
CA THR A 106 -0.07 -7.13 -16.83
C THR A 106 -0.10 -6.69 -15.37
N PRO A 107 1.05 -6.39 -14.73
CA PRO A 107 1.04 -5.88 -13.37
C PRO A 107 0.62 -4.42 -13.35
N PHE A 108 0.04 -3.98 -12.24
CA PHE A 108 -0.36 -2.60 -12.02
C PHE A 108 -0.12 -2.19 -10.57
N SER A 109 -0.08 -0.88 -10.33
CA SER A 109 -0.08 -0.30 -8.99
C SER A 109 -1.44 0.26 -8.66
N LEU A 110 -1.85 0.15 -7.41
CA LEU A 110 -3.03 0.82 -6.86
C LEU A 110 -2.55 1.80 -5.79
N VAL A 111 -3.03 3.04 -5.86
CA VAL A 111 -2.93 4.00 -4.76
C VAL A 111 -4.31 4.28 -4.20
N LEU A 112 -4.45 4.10 -2.88
CA LEU A 112 -5.59 4.58 -2.14
C LEU A 112 -5.36 6.05 -1.75
N VAL A 113 -6.00 6.94 -2.51
CA VAL A 113 -6.05 8.39 -2.31
C VAL A 113 -6.71 8.70 -0.98
N GLY A 114 -6.15 9.65 -0.22
CA GLY A 114 -6.51 9.91 1.17
C GLY A 114 -5.42 9.42 2.11
N PRO A 115 -5.32 8.10 2.40
CA PRO A 115 -4.23 7.56 3.22
C PRO A 115 -2.87 7.50 2.50
N GLY A 116 -2.83 7.65 1.17
CA GLY A 116 -1.59 7.58 0.38
C GLY A 116 -0.99 6.18 0.36
N LEU A 117 -1.83 5.14 0.45
CA LEU A 117 -1.39 3.76 0.55
C LEU A 117 -1.18 3.14 -0.83
N TRP A 118 0.03 2.68 -1.10
CA TRP A 118 0.37 1.99 -2.34
C TRP A 118 0.27 0.48 -2.21
N SER A 119 -0.05 -0.16 -3.32
CA SER A 119 -0.05 -1.61 -3.47
C SER A 119 0.31 -2.01 -4.90
N HIS A 120 0.99 -3.14 -5.06
CA HIS A 120 1.29 -3.72 -6.37
C HIS A 120 0.49 -5.00 -6.56
N PHE A 121 -0.11 -5.14 -7.73
CA PHE A 121 -0.86 -6.34 -8.12
C PHE A 121 -0.16 -6.98 -9.31
N TYR A 122 0.06 -8.28 -9.22
CA TYR A 122 0.64 -9.11 -10.27
C TYR A 122 -0.38 -10.16 -10.65
N MET A 123 -0.91 -10.03 -11.87
CA MET A 123 -1.73 -11.07 -12.48
C MET A 123 -0.77 -12.15 -12.99
N THR A 124 -1.00 -13.40 -12.60
CA THR A 124 -0.21 -14.55 -13.04
C THR A 124 -1.12 -15.73 -13.35
N SER A 125 -0.63 -16.71 -14.10
CA SER A 125 -1.33 -17.98 -14.34
C SER A 125 -1.62 -18.77 -13.04
N GLY A 126 -0.83 -18.57 -11.98
CA GLY A 126 -1.02 -19.20 -10.67
C GLY A 126 -1.97 -18.46 -9.73
N GLY A 127 -2.36 -17.24 -10.07
CA GLY A 127 -3.31 -16.42 -9.33
C GLY A 127 -2.94 -14.94 -9.35
N VAL A 128 -3.68 -14.14 -8.62
CA VAL A 128 -3.33 -12.74 -8.36
C VAL A 128 -2.50 -12.65 -7.07
N LEU A 129 -1.30 -12.07 -7.19
CA LEU A 129 -0.45 -11.71 -6.05
C LEU A 129 -0.60 -10.22 -5.75
N ALA A 130 -0.61 -9.86 -4.48
CA ALA A 130 -0.72 -8.47 -4.04
C ALA A 130 0.30 -8.16 -2.95
N ASN A 131 1.11 -7.12 -3.19
CA ASN A 131 2.03 -6.55 -2.22
C ASN A 131 1.43 -5.24 -1.71
N TYR A 132 1.06 -5.16 -0.44
CA TYR A 132 0.49 -3.96 0.18
C TYR A 132 1.57 -3.14 0.89
N HIS A 133 1.36 -1.83 1.04
CA HIS A 133 2.33 -0.90 1.64
C HIS A 133 3.67 -0.83 0.87
N THR A 134 3.60 -0.67 -0.45
CA THR A 134 4.81 -0.44 -1.26
C THR A 134 5.21 1.03 -1.24
N ASP A 135 6.43 1.36 -1.69
CA ASP A 135 6.96 2.73 -1.60
C ASP A 135 6.38 3.69 -2.66
N GLY A 136 5.73 3.16 -3.71
CA GLY A 136 5.27 3.96 -4.84
C GLY A 136 4.81 3.11 -6.02
N PRO A 137 4.62 3.70 -7.20
CA PRO A 137 4.19 2.96 -8.39
C PRO A 137 5.29 2.06 -8.96
N LEU A 138 4.87 0.96 -9.59
CA LEU A 138 5.70 0.17 -10.49
C LEU A 138 6.07 1.02 -11.71
N ALA A 139 7.38 1.19 -11.93
CA ALA A 139 7.88 1.99 -13.03
C ALA A 139 7.36 1.51 -14.40
N GLY A 140 6.83 2.45 -15.19
CA GLY A 140 6.32 2.17 -16.52
C GLY A 140 5.06 1.28 -16.57
N LYS A 141 4.39 1.05 -15.43
CA LYS A 141 3.14 0.30 -15.35
C LYS A 141 1.96 1.22 -15.07
N VAL A 142 0.76 0.70 -15.32
CA VAL A 142 -0.48 1.40 -15.01
C VAL A 142 -0.59 1.65 -13.52
N VAL A 143 -1.02 2.86 -13.16
CA VAL A 143 -1.41 3.24 -11.81
C VAL A 143 -2.91 3.43 -11.78
N VAL A 144 -3.57 2.69 -10.90
CA VAL A 144 -4.98 2.85 -10.55
C VAL A 144 -5.06 3.75 -9.33
N LEU A 145 -5.83 4.82 -9.42
CA LEU A 145 -6.08 5.75 -8.33
C LEU A 145 -7.53 5.62 -7.91
N THR A 146 -7.78 5.42 -6.61
CA THR A 146 -9.14 5.47 -6.05
C THR A 146 -9.09 5.82 -4.57
N HIS A 147 -10.23 6.13 -3.95
CA HIS A 147 -10.32 6.36 -2.51
C HIS A 147 -10.90 5.11 -1.80
N PRO A 148 -10.52 4.79 -0.55
CA PRO A 148 -11.03 3.61 0.16
C PRO A 148 -12.56 3.46 0.15
N THR A 149 -13.30 4.56 0.30
CA THR A 149 -14.77 4.53 0.28
C THR A 149 -15.35 4.25 -1.11
N ALA A 150 -14.70 4.71 -2.17
CA ALA A 150 -15.11 4.42 -3.54
C ALA A 150 -14.81 2.95 -3.87
N LEU A 151 -13.62 2.46 -3.51
CA LEU A 151 -13.26 1.05 -3.66
C LEU A 151 -14.28 0.14 -2.96
N ARG A 152 -14.61 0.43 -1.70
CA ARG A 152 -15.62 -0.35 -0.97
C ARG A 152 -16.99 -0.30 -1.65
N ALA A 153 -17.44 0.87 -2.09
CA ALA A 153 -18.72 0.98 -2.81
C ALA A 153 -18.74 0.14 -4.10
N MET A 154 -17.61 0.06 -4.82
CA MET A 154 -17.46 -0.81 -5.99
C MET A 154 -17.45 -2.29 -5.62
N LEU A 155 -16.72 -2.68 -4.58
CA LEU A 155 -16.67 -4.07 -4.09
C LEU A 155 -18.01 -4.58 -3.56
N ASP A 156 -18.80 -3.68 -2.96
CA ASP A 156 -20.17 -3.93 -2.48
C ASP A 156 -21.21 -3.95 -3.62
N GLY A 157 -20.82 -3.58 -4.85
CA GLY A 157 -21.74 -3.45 -5.99
C GLY A 157 -22.70 -2.26 -5.90
N LYS A 158 -22.46 -1.31 -4.98
CA LYS A 158 -23.24 -0.07 -4.84
C LYS A 158 -22.86 0.99 -5.86
N LEU A 159 -21.67 0.87 -6.45
CA LEU A 159 -21.13 1.74 -7.47
C LEU A 159 -20.52 0.87 -8.58
N SER A 160 -20.97 0.99 -9.83
CA SER A 160 -20.33 0.25 -10.93
C SER A 160 -18.96 0.85 -11.27
N ILE A 161 -18.05 0.04 -11.83
CA ILE A 161 -16.76 0.55 -12.31
C ILE A 161 -16.97 1.65 -13.36
N GLU A 162 -17.88 1.43 -14.32
CA GLU A 162 -18.19 2.41 -15.38
C GLU A 162 -18.64 3.75 -14.79
N GLN A 163 -19.55 3.73 -13.80
CA GLN A 163 -20.01 4.94 -13.12
C GLN A 163 -18.88 5.58 -12.32
N ALA A 164 -18.06 4.79 -11.61
CA ALA A 164 -16.92 5.30 -10.86
C ALA A 164 -15.89 5.98 -11.76
N THR A 165 -15.60 5.41 -12.93
CA THR A 165 -14.68 5.98 -13.93
C THR A 165 -15.24 7.27 -14.50
N ARG A 166 -16.53 7.29 -14.89
CA ARG A 166 -17.18 8.51 -15.40
C ARG A 166 -17.17 9.66 -14.40
N LEU A 167 -17.29 9.35 -13.11
CA LEU A 167 -17.28 10.34 -12.02
C LEU A 167 -15.87 10.67 -11.51
N GLY A 168 -14.80 10.06 -12.03
CA GLY A 168 -13.44 10.27 -11.54
C GLY A 168 -13.12 9.63 -10.18
N LEU A 169 -14.00 8.76 -9.66
CA LEU A 169 -13.82 8.04 -8.38
C LEU A 169 -12.82 6.89 -8.49
N ILE A 170 -12.57 6.41 -9.71
CA ILE A 170 -11.43 5.57 -10.08
C ILE A 170 -10.84 6.09 -11.38
N THR A 171 -9.52 6.27 -11.39
CA THR A 171 -8.78 6.76 -12.56
C THR A 171 -7.62 5.83 -12.87
N TYR A 172 -7.28 5.70 -14.14
CA TYR A 172 -6.17 4.87 -14.62
C TYR A 172 -5.15 5.78 -15.31
N SER A 173 -3.90 5.74 -14.87
CA SER A 173 -2.79 6.52 -15.42
C SER A 173 -1.72 5.59 -16.00
N GLY A 174 -1.22 5.89 -17.20
CA GLY A 174 -0.22 5.08 -17.91
C GLY A 174 -0.49 5.02 -19.41
N THR A 175 0.38 4.35 -20.16
CA THR A 175 0.32 4.29 -21.63
C THR A 175 -0.68 3.27 -22.20
N ASP A 176 -1.05 2.24 -21.42
CA ASP A 176 -2.01 1.21 -21.85
C ASP A 176 -2.93 0.83 -20.69
N THR A 177 -3.95 1.65 -20.45
CA THR A 177 -4.87 1.52 -19.32
C THR A 177 -6.06 0.61 -19.63
N THR A 178 -6.39 0.41 -20.91
CA THR A 178 -7.59 -0.30 -21.38
C THR A 178 -7.67 -1.72 -20.83
N ALA A 179 -6.55 -2.44 -20.86
CA ALA A 179 -6.45 -3.78 -20.32
C ALA A 179 -6.82 -3.84 -18.82
N ILE A 180 -6.24 -2.94 -18.02
CA ILE A 180 -6.47 -2.88 -16.58
C ILE A 180 -7.88 -2.40 -16.27
N GLN A 181 -8.40 -1.40 -17.00
CA GLN A 181 -9.78 -0.94 -16.82
C GLN A 181 -10.77 -2.09 -17.07
N ARG A 182 -10.64 -2.81 -18.19
CA ARG A 182 -11.48 -3.97 -18.50
C ARG A 182 -11.37 -5.04 -17.41
N THR A 183 -10.16 -5.29 -16.90
CA THR A 183 -9.96 -6.22 -15.79
C THR A 183 -10.79 -5.84 -14.56
N PHE A 184 -10.83 -4.56 -14.19
CA PHE A 184 -11.66 -4.08 -13.08
C PHE A 184 -13.15 -4.23 -13.40
N GLU A 185 -13.59 -3.83 -14.59
CA GLU A 185 -14.99 -3.94 -15.02
C GLU A 185 -15.49 -5.39 -14.95
N THR A 186 -14.75 -6.34 -15.52
CA THR A 186 -15.11 -7.77 -15.48
C THR A 186 -15.06 -8.32 -14.05
N SER A 187 -13.95 -8.13 -13.34
CA SER A 187 -13.73 -8.80 -12.04
C SER A 187 -14.68 -8.32 -10.93
N LEU A 188 -15.08 -7.05 -10.95
CA LEU A 188 -15.98 -6.48 -9.93
C LEU A 188 -17.47 -6.59 -10.30
N GLN A 189 -17.81 -7.02 -11.51
CA GLN A 189 -19.20 -7.34 -11.90
C GLN A 189 -19.64 -8.75 -11.50
N ILE A 190 -18.70 -9.65 -11.22
CA ILE A 190 -18.99 -11.02 -10.78
C ILE A 190 -19.73 -10.96 -9.45
N LYS A 191 -21.03 -11.32 -9.44
CA LYS A 191 -21.80 -11.46 -8.20
C LYS A 191 -21.31 -12.69 -7.43
N THR A 192 -21.10 -12.53 -6.12
CA THR A 192 -20.82 -13.65 -5.20
C THR A 192 -22.09 -14.42 -4.89
#